data_AF-A0A2D8VPZ7-F1
#
_entry.id   AF-A0A2D8VPZ7-F1
#
_cell.length_a   1.000
_cell.length_b   1.000
_cell.length_c   1.000
_cell.angle_alpha   90.00
_cell.angle_beta   90.00
_cell.angle_gamma   90.00
#
_symmetry.space_group_name_H-M   'P 1'
#
loop_
_entity.id
_entity.type
_entity.pdbx_description
1 polymer ?
#
loop_
_entity_poly.entity_id
_entity_poly.type
_entity_poly.pdbx_seq_one_letter_code
_entity_poly.pdbx_strand_id
1 'polypeptide(L)' 'MPIPLNRWGSPEDIGAAVVFMASNASSWVTGQCLFVDGGT' A
#
# COMPACT_ATOMS: atom_id res chain seq x y z
N MET A 1 -19.45 6.57 -0.82
CA MET A 1 -18.70 6.55 0.45
C MET A 1 -17.42 7.35 0.21
N PRO A 2 -17.09 8.37 1.02
CA PRO A 2 -15.86 9.13 0.82
C PRO A 2 -14.64 8.25 1.17
N ILE A 3 -13.58 8.33 0.37
CA ILE A 3 -12.29 7.70 0.67
C ILE A 3 -11.76 8.34 1.97
N PRO A 4 -11.41 7.59 3.04
CA PRO A 4 -11.01 8.19 4.32
C PRO A 4 -9.80 9.13 4.25
N LEU A 5 -8.84 8.87 3.36
CA LEU A 5 -7.72 9.79 3.08
C LEU A 5 -8.11 11.07 2.33
N ASN A 6 -9.38 11.23 1.95
CA ASN A 6 -9.95 12.39 1.26
C ASN A 6 -9.18 12.83 0.01
N ARG A 7 -8.58 11.87 -0.69
CA ARG A 7 -7.92 12.05 -1.99
C ARG A 7 -8.01 10.78 -2.82
N TRP A 8 -7.86 10.94 -4.12
CA TRP A 8 -7.62 9.81 -5.02
C TRP A 8 -6.23 9.24 -4.80
N GLY A 9 -6.11 7.92 -4.95
CA GLY A 9 -4.83 7.25 -5.06
C GLY A 9 -4.12 7.64 -6.36
N SER A 10 -2.79 7.64 -6.33
CA SER A 10 -1.96 7.75 -7.52
C SER A 10 -1.16 6.44 -7.73
N PRO A 11 -0.61 6.21 -8.93
CA PRO A 11 0.24 5.04 -9.18
C PRO A 11 1.40 4.89 -8.20
N GLU A 12 1.92 6.01 -7.68
CA GLU A 12 3.01 6.05 -6.72
C GLU A 12 2.62 5.48 -5.34
N ASP A 13 1.34 5.51 -4.95
CA ASP A 13 0.87 4.89 -3.70
C ASP A 13 1.06 3.38 -3.73
N ILE A 14 0.72 2.74 -4.86
CA ILE A 14 0.97 1.31 -5.09
C ILE A 14 2.47 1.07 -5.22
N GLY A 15 3.18 1.92 -5.96
CA GLY A 15 4.62 1.82 -6.15
C GLY A 15 5.38 1.78 -4.82
N ALA A 16 5.05 2.67 -3.88
CA ALA A 16 5.66 2.70 -2.56
C ALA A 16 5.39 1.42 -1.75
N ALA A 17 4.17 0.88 -1.80
CA ALA A 17 3.84 -0.39 -1.15
C ALA A 17 4.62 -1.57 -1.73
N VAL A 18 4.81 -1.60 -3.05
CA VAL A 18 5.64 -2.61 -3.74
C VAL A 18 7.11 -2.45 -3.35
N VAL A 19 7.63 -1.22 -3.31
CA VAL A 19 9.01 -0.95 -2.86
C VAL A 19 9.22 -1.45 -1.43
N PHE A 20 8.28 -1.20 -0.51
CA PHE A 20 8.33 -1.77 0.84
C PHE A 20 8.42 -3.30 0.79
N MET A 21 7.50 -3.95 0.05
CA MET A 21 7.46 -5.42 -0.07
C MET A 21 8.72 -6.01 -0.71
N ALA A 22 9.37 -5.31 -1.62
CA ALA A 22 10.61 -5.74 -2.26
C ALA A 22 11.88 -5.41 -1.45
N SER A 23 11.77 -4.59 -0.41
CA SER A 23 12.91 -4.14 0.39
C SER A 23 13.25 -5.09 1.54
N ASN A 24 14.42 -4.90 2.16
CA ASN A 24 14.79 -5.63 3.38
C ASN A 24 13.84 -5.34 4.57
N ALA A 25 13.06 -4.25 4.52
CA ALA A 25 12.11 -3.89 5.58
C ALA A 25 10.95 -4.90 5.69
N SER A 26 10.65 -5.65 4.62
CA SER A 26 9.63 -6.70 4.60
C SER A 26 10.19 -8.11 4.81
N SER A 27 11.45 -8.27 5.24
CA SER A 27 12.15 -9.57 5.28
C SER A 27 11.48 -10.67 6.11
N TRP A 28 10.54 -10.30 7.00
CA TRP A 28 9.73 -11.25 7.78
C TRP A 28 8.23 -11.22 7.46
N VAL A 29 7.84 -10.55 6.38
CA VAL A 29 6.45 -10.42 5.93
C VAL A 29 6.26 -11.29 4.69
N THR A 30 5.43 -12.33 4.80
CA THR A 30 5.11 -13.22 3.68
C THR A 30 3.66 -13.71 3.73
N GLY A 31 3.10 -14.06 2.57
CA GLY A 31 1.73 -14.56 2.44
C GLY A 31 0.64 -13.56 2.83
N GLN A 32 0.96 -12.26 2.90
CA GLN A 32 0.02 -11.21 3.29
C GLN A 32 -0.52 -10.44 2.09
N CYS A 33 -1.76 -9.97 2.20
CA CYS A 33 -2.33 -8.97 1.31
C CYS A 33 -2.25 -7.60 1.98
N LEU A 34 -1.53 -6.66 1.37
CA LEU A 34 -1.50 -5.27 1.80
C LEU A 34 -2.48 -4.45 0.96
N PHE A 35 -3.53 -3.96 1.61
CA PHE A 35 -4.49 -3.06 0.98
C PHE A 35 -3.94 -1.64 0.89
N VAL A 36 -4.09 -1.03 -0.29
CA VAL A 36 -3.64 0.32 -0.61
C VAL A 36 -4.78 1.05 -1.33
N ASP A 37 -5.81 1.41 -0.57
CA ASP A 37 -7.10 1.90 -1.08
C ASP A 37 -7.54 3.22 -0.42
N GLY A 38 -6.66 3.84 0.36
CA GLY A 38 -6.97 5.05 1.13
C GLY A 38 -7.98 4.83 2.25
N GLY A 39 -8.20 3.58 2.69
CA GLY A 39 -8.97 3.18 3.86
C GLY A 39 -10.39 2.68 3.56
N THR A 40 -10.69 2.25 2.33
CA THR A 40 -12.05 1.90 1.89
C THR A 40 -12.40 0.43 2.08
#